data_AF-Q4T090-F1
#
_entry.id   AF-Q4T090-F1
#
_cell.length_a   1.000
_cell.length_b   1.000
_cell.length_c   1.000
_cell.angle_alpha   90.00
_cell.angle_beta   90.00
_cell.angle_gamma   90.00
#
_symmetry.space_group_name_H-M   'P 1'
#
loop_
_entity.id
_entity.type
_entity.pdbx_description
1 polymer ?
#
loop_
_entity_poly.entity_id
_entity_poly.type
_entity_poly.pdbx_seq_one_letter_code
_entity_poly.pdbx_strand_id
1 'polypeptide(L)' 'GFSRAALPFGLVRRELSCEGYPIDLRCPGSDVIMIESANYGRTDDKICDADPFQMENINCYLPDAYKIMSQR' A
#
# COMPACT_ATOMS: atom_id res chain seq x y z
N GLY A 1 -4.33 28.33 17.94
CA GLY A 1 -3.26 27.50 18.51
C GLY A 1 -3.71 26.05 18.47
N PHE A 2 -2.81 25.16 18.04
CA PHE A 2 -2.84 23.69 18.17
C PHE A 2 -4.09 22.98 17.60
N SER A 3 -4.02 22.14 16.56
CA SER A 3 -3.11 21.00 16.46
C SER A 3 -2.84 20.63 15.00
N ARG A 4 -1.63 20.92 14.52
CA ARG A 4 -0.99 20.05 13.53
C ARG A 4 -0.73 18.76 14.29
N ALA A 5 -1.63 17.78 14.17
CA ALA A 5 -1.31 16.41 14.54
C ALA A 5 -0.25 15.91 13.56
N ALA A 6 0.99 16.38 13.75
CA ALA A 6 2.18 15.78 13.21
C ALA A 6 2.30 14.43 13.91
N LEU A 7 1.72 13.40 13.30
CA LEU A 7 2.00 12.02 13.66
C LEU A 7 3.47 11.76 13.31
N PRO A 8 4.32 11.44 14.29
CA PRO A 8 5.75 11.33 14.07
C PRO A 8 6.08 9.91 13.59
N PHE A 9 6.16 9.71 12.27
CA PHE A 9 6.98 8.64 11.65
C PHE A 9 7.41 9.11 10.25
N GLY A 10 8.49 9.88 10.19
CA GLY A 10 9.10 10.30 8.93
C GLY A 10 9.65 9.09 8.18
N LEU A 11 9.02 8.74 7.05
CA LEU A 11 9.40 9.26 5.72
C LEU A 11 8.51 8.65 4.63
N VAL A 12 7.75 7.58 4.93
CA VAL A 12 6.94 6.84 3.97
C VAL A 12 5.60 6.45 4.60
N ARG A 13 4.50 6.74 3.89
CA ARG A 13 3.16 6.28 4.26
C ARG A 13 2.85 4.99 3.51
N ARG A 14 2.41 3.95 4.23
CA ARG A 14 2.03 2.66 3.66
C ARG A 14 0.53 2.47 3.76
N GLU A 15 -0.08 2.13 2.63
CA GLU A 15 -1.48 1.69 2.56
C GLU A 15 -1.50 0.25 2.02
N LEU A 16 -2.51 -0.52 2.40
CA LEU A 16 -2.68 -1.92 1.98
C LEU A 16 -4.15 -2.21 1.73
N SER A 17 -4.44 -2.92 0.63
CA SER A 17 -5.77 -3.41 0.32
C SER A 17 -5.70 -4.85 -0.17
N CYS A 18 -6.73 -5.63 0.14
CA CYS A 18 -6.88 -6.99 -0.35
C CYS A 18 -7.45 -7.02 -1.77
N GLU A 19 -7.26 -8.13 -2.47
CA GLU A 19 -7.82 -8.31 -3.81
C GLU A 19 -9.33 -8.08 -3.83
N GLY A 20 -9.80 -7.32 -4.83
CA GLY A 20 -11.21 -6.92 -4.96
C GLY A 20 -11.61 -5.68 -4.15
N TYR A 21 -10.77 -5.20 -3.23
CA TYR A 21 -11.04 -3.99 -2.45
C TYR A 21 -10.23 -2.79 -2.96
N PRO A 22 -10.84 -1.59 -3.04
CA PRO A 22 -10.12 -0.39 -3.45
C PRO A 22 -9.12 0.07 -2.39
N ILE A 23 -7.99 0.61 -2.84
CA ILE A 23 -7.00 1.29 -1.99
C ILE A 23 -7.19 2.81 -2.10
N ASP A 24 -7.10 3.52 -0.98
CA ASP A 24 -7.26 4.98 -0.90
C ASP A 24 -5.96 5.63 -0.39
N LEU A 25 -5.43 6.59 -1.12
CA LEU A 25 -4.17 7.28 -0.82
C LEU A 25 -4.48 8.77 -0.63
N ARG A 26 -4.12 9.32 0.54
CA ARG A 26 -4.38 10.73 0.86
C ARG A 26 -3.19 11.37 1.55
N CYS A 27 -2.80 12.54 1.04
CA CYS A 27 -1.85 13.43 1.70
C CYS A 27 -2.60 14.60 2.37
N PRO A 28 -2.12 15.08 3.52
CA PRO A 28 -2.75 16.21 4.21
C PRO A 28 -2.48 17.55 3.49
N GLY A 29 -3.44 18.47 3.55
CA GLY A 29 -3.25 19.85 3.10
C GLY A 29 -3.02 19.97 1.59
N SER A 30 -1.88 20.56 1.20
CA SER A 30 -1.47 20.78 -0.19
C SER A 30 -0.41 19.80 -0.67
N ASP A 31 -0.05 18.82 0.14
CA ASP A 31 0.96 17.82 -0.22
C ASP A 31 0.40 16.89 -1.30
N VAL A 32 1.28 16.43 -2.19
CA VAL A 32 0.94 15.52 -3.30
C VAL A 32 1.45 14.11 -3.01
N ILE A 33 0.80 13.12 -3.63
CA ILE A 33 1.20 11.72 -3.49
C ILE A 33 2.45 11.48 -4.33
N MET A 34 3.43 10.81 -3.73
CA MET A 34 4.61 10.28 -4.42
C MET A 34 4.73 8.81 -4.03
N ILE A 35 4.66 7.92 -5.03
CA ILE A 35 4.82 6.48 -4.81
C ILE A 35 6.31 6.18 -4.66
N GLU A 36 6.69 5.58 -3.52
CA GLU A 36 8.06 5.12 -3.28
C GLU A 36 8.23 3.64 -3.65
N SER A 37 7.25 2.82 -3.31
CA SER A 37 7.19 1.40 -3.65
C SER A 37 5.73 0.94 -3.82
N ALA A 38 5.49 -0.01 -4.71
CA ALA A 38 4.20 -0.70 -4.82
C ALA A 38 4.40 -2.12 -5.34
N ASN A 39 3.66 -3.07 -4.78
CA ASN A 39 3.58 -4.44 -5.25
C ASN A 39 2.11 -4.87 -5.32
N TYR A 40 1.75 -5.54 -6.40
CA TYR A 40 0.48 -6.27 -6.50
C TYR A 40 0.81 -7.76 -6.49
N GLY A 41 0.40 -8.46 -5.43
CA GLY A 41 0.76 -9.85 -5.20
C GLY A 41 0.74 -10.17 -3.70
N ARG A 42 1.51 -11.19 -3.30
CA ARG A 42 1.55 -11.69 -1.93
C ARG A 42 2.99 -11.96 -1.52
N THR A 43 3.38 -11.35 -0.40
CA THR A 43 4.71 -11.48 0.22
C THR A 43 4.64 -12.02 1.65
N ASP A 44 3.43 -12.24 2.17
CA ASP A 44 3.14 -12.62 3.55
C ASP A 44 1.88 -13.49 3.56
N ASP A 45 1.92 -14.57 4.33
CA ASP A 45 0.85 -15.57 4.49
C ASP A 45 -0.14 -15.21 5.61
N LYS A 46 -0.01 -14.03 6.24
CA LYS A 46 -0.90 -13.55 7.32
C LYS A 46 -1.69 -12.31 6.95
N ILE A 47 -1.46 -11.76 5.76
CA ILE A 47 -2.13 -10.56 5.27
C ILE A 47 -3.26 -10.99 4.33
N CYS A 48 -4.46 -10.42 4.43
CA CYS A 48 -5.60 -10.77 3.58
C CYS A 48 -5.93 -12.27 3.63
N ASP A 49 -6.49 -12.71 4.76
CA ASP A 49 -6.91 -14.09 5.00
C ASP A 49 -7.87 -14.59 3.91
N ALA A 50 -7.59 -15.79 3.42
CA ALA A 50 -8.30 -16.47 2.35
C ALA A 50 -8.15 -17.99 2.52
N ASP A 51 -8.53 -18.78 1.52
CA ASP A 51 -8.29 -20.23 1.56
C ASP A 51 -6.79 -20.53 1.65
N PRO A 52 -6.35 -21.56 2.41
CA PRO A 52 -4.94 -21.87 2.62
C PRO A 52 -4.15 -22.00 1.31
N PHE A 53 -4.74 -22.63 0.29
CA PHE A 53 -4.12 -22.79 -1.03
C PHE A 53 -3.81 -21.46 -1.73
N GLN A 54 -4.58 -20.39 -1.47
CA GLN A 54 -4.34 -19.06 -2.04
C GLN A 54 -3.26 -18.29 -1.26
N MET A 55 -2.95 -18.72 -0.04
CA MET A 55 -2.00 -18.06 0.86
C MET A 55 -0.61 -18.70 0.82
N GLU A 56 -0.48 -19.92 0.30
CA GLU A 56 0.80 -20.66 0.20
C GLU A 56 1.88 -19.91 -0.60
N ASN A 57 1.50 -19.17 -1.65
CA ASN A 57 2.47 -18.46 -2.48
C ASN A 57 2.80 -17.06 -1.93
N ILE A 58 3.86 -16.98 -1.14
CA ILE A 58 4.42 -15.72 -0.61
C ILE A 58 5.51 -15.10 -1.49
N ASN A 59 5.78 -15.64 -2.68
CA ASN A 59 6.77 -15.10 -3.62
C ASN A 59 6.09 -14.55 -4.88
N CYS A 60 4.99 -13.84 -4.69
CA CYS A 60 4.20 -13.28 -5.78
C CYS A 60 4.44 -11.77 -5.90
N TYR A 61 5.07 -11.38 -6.99
CA TYR A 61 5.45 -9.99 -7.27
C TYR A 61 5.03 -9.57 -8.68
N LEU A 62 4.55 -8.34 -8.80
CA LEU A 62 4.27 -7.71 -10.09
C LEU A 62 5.13 -6.44 -10.23
N PRO A 63 6.24 -6.49 -11.01
CA PRO A 63 7.14 -5.34 -11.17
C PRO A 63 6.46 -4.08 -11.72
N ASP A 64 5.45 -4.25 -12.59
CA ASP A 64 4.70 -3.15 -13.19
C ASP A 64 3.76 -2.43 -12.22
N ALA A 65 3.52 -2.98 -11.02
CA ALA A 65 2.65 -2.37 -10.02
C ALA A 65 3.11 -0.95 -9.65
N TYR A 66 4.42 -0.74 -9.50
CA TYR A 66 5.00 0.58 -9.25
C TYR A 66 4.66 1.60 -10.34
N LYS A 67 4.82 1.21 -11.61
CA LYS A 67 4.52 2.08 -12.75
C LYS A 67 3.03 2.40 -12.82
N ILE A 68 2.17 1.40 -12.60
CA ILE A 68 0.70 1.58 -12.63
C ILE A 68 0.26 2.54 -11.53
N MET A 69 0.75 2.36 -10.30
CA MET A 69 0.39 3.22 -9.17
C MET A 69 0.94 4.64 -9.29
N SER A 70 2.07 4.82 -9.99
CA SER A 70 2.67 6.15 -10.20
C SER A 70 1.97 6.96 -11.31
N GLN A 71 1.13 6.33 -12.13
CA GLN A 71 0.47 6.96 -13.29
C GLN A 71 -1.02 7.25 -13.09
N ARG A 72 -1.63 6.71 -12.02
CA ARG A 72 -3.05 6.87 -11.70
C ARG A 72 -3.27 8.02 -10.74
#